data_AF-N1W5C9-F1
#
_entry.id   AF-N1W5C9-F1
#
_cell.length_a   1.000
_cell.length_b   1.000
_cell.length_c   1.000
_cell.angle_alpha   90.00
_cell.angle_beta   90.00
_cell.angle_gamma   90.00
#
_symmetry.space_group_name_H-M   'P 1'
#
loop_
_entity.id
_entity.type
_entity.pdbx_description
1 polymer ?
#
loop_
_entity_poly.entity_id
_entity_poly.type
_entity_poly.pdbx_seq_one_letter_code
_entity_poly.pdbx_strand_id
1 'polypeptide(L)'
;MHGPDGHDYKNKIQFIDIQKPHFISYKHLGDGEGDEDVNFQSKIIFEKAGNGTNLVMEQQFTSKQELERVNEKYGAIEGGKQHIGNLAKYLEKIK
;
A
#
# COMPACT_ATOMS: atom_id res chain seq x y z
N MET A 1 -7.46 3.49 7.84
CA MET A 1 -6.03 3.38 8.16
C MET A 1 -5.78 4.28 9.35
N HIS A 2 -5.16 3.76 10.41
CA HIS A 2 -4.85 4.57 11.58
C HIS A 2 -3.50 5.24 11.40
N GLY A 3 -3.48 6.57 11.42
CA GLY A 3 -2.27 7.38 11.29
C GLY A 3 -1.50 7.49 12.61
N PRO A 4 -0.19 7.81 12.55
CA PRO A 4 0.62 8.06 13.76
C PRO A 4 0.23 9.35 14.50
N ASP A 5 -0.51 10.23 13.83
CA ASP A 5 -1.17 11.43 14.36
C ASP A 5 -2.45 11.11 15.15
N GLY A 6 -2.85 9.83 15.21
CA GLY A 6 -4.09 9.36 15.83
C GLY A 6 -5.32 9.53 14.94
N HIS A 7 -5.18 9.99 13.70
CA HIS A 7 -6.29 10.17 12.78
C HIS A 7 -6.68 8.85 12.11
N ASP A 8 -7.97 8.56 12.05
CA ASP A 8 -8.51 7.42 11.31
C ASP A 8 -8.89 7.85 9.89
N TYR A 9 -7.96 7.63 8.96
CA TYR A 9 -8.19 7.86 7.54
C TYR A 9 -9.14 6.80 6.99
N LYS A 10 -10.32 7.21 6.51
CA LYS A 10 -11.15 6.28 5.73
C LYS A 10 -10.43 6.05 4.41
N ASN A 11 -10.45 4.82 3.88
CA ASN A 11 -9.88 4.51 2.59
C ASN A 11 -10.83 3.59 1.84
N LYS A 12 -11.10 3.90 0.58
CA LYS A 12 -11.84 3.04 -0.33
C LYS A 12 -10.88 2.36 -1.29
N ILE A 13 -10.92 1.03 -1.29
CA ILE A 13 -10.11 0.18 -2.16
C ILE A 13 -11.02 -0.55 -3.15
N GLN A 14 -10.66 -0.53 -4.41
CA GLN A 14 -11.31 -1.33 -5.46
C GLN A 14 -10.31 -2.38 -5.97
N PHE A 15 -10.55 -3.66 -5.66
CA PHE A 15 -9.78 -4.75 -6.25
C PHE A 15 -10.08 -4.89 -7.74
N ILE A 16 -9.02 -5.05 -8.53
CA ILE A 16 -9.10 -5.20 -9.98
C ILE A 16 -8.85 -6.65 -10.39
N ASP A 17 -7.82 -7.27 -9.82
CA ASP A 17 -7.48 -8.67 -10.11
C ASP A 17 -6.82 -9.34 -8.89
N ILE A 18 -7.12 -10.61 -8.68
CA ILE A 18 -6.55 -11.44 -7.61
C ILE A 18 -6.28 -12.82 -8.18
N GLN A 19 -5.01 -13.14 -8.38
CA GLN A 19 -4.58 -14.46 -8.86
C GLN A 19 -3.80 -15.16 -7.76
N LYS A 20 -4.45 -16.08 -7.04
CA LYS A 20 -3.81 -16.78 -5.93
C LYS A 20 -2.74 -17.78 -6.42
N PRO A 21 -1.62 -17.95 -5.70
CA PRO A 21 -1.08 -17.10 -4.61
C PRO A 21 -0.18 -15.94 -5.10
N HIS A 22 -0.17 -15.62 -6.38
CA HIS A 22 0.93 -14.89 -7.03
C HIS A 22 0.73 -13.37 -7.16
N PHE A 23 -0.51 -12.88 -7.22
CA PHE A 23 -0.76 -11.51 -7.67
C PHE A 23 -2.02 -10.90 -7.07
N ILE A 24 -1.93 -9.60 -6.76
CA ILE A 24 -3.07 -8.74 -6.42
C ILE A 24 -2.88 -7.40 -7.14
N SER A 25 -3.92 -6.87 -7.77
CA SER A 25 -3.97 -5.48 -8.19
C SER A 25 -5.23 -4.78 -7.68
N TYR A 26 -5.08 -3.52 -7.30
CA TYR A 26 -6.17 -2.71 -6.79
C TYR A 26 -5.97 -1.22 -7.10
N LYS A 27 -7.05 -0.46 -7.02
CA LYS A 27 -7.03 1.01 -7.00
C LYS A 27 -7.32 1.50 -5.59
N HIS A 28 -6.49 2.42 -5.12
CA HIS A 28 -6.79 3.25 -3.97
C HIS A 28 -7.56 4.48 -4.46
N LEU A 29 -8.77 4.70 -3.96
CA LEU A 29 -9.67 5.74 -4.47
C LEU A 29 -9.78 6.97 -3.54
N GLY A 30 -9.12 6.96 -2.38
CA GLY A 30 -9.39 7.93 -1.31
C GLY A 30 -10.66 7.56 -0.53
N ASP A 31 -11.20 8.46 0.27
CA ASP A 31 -12.48 8.30 0.96
C ASP A 31 -13.61 9.16 0.41
N GLY A 32 -13.29 10.10 -0.49
CA GLY A 32 -14.26 11.07 -1.00
C GLY A 32 -14.77 12.04 0.07
N GLU A 33 -14.14 12.09 1.26
CA GLU A 33 -14.50 12.95 2.38
C GLU A 33 -13.24 13.67 2.92
N GLY A 34 -13.06 14.96 2.61
CA GLY A 34 -11.98 15.76 3.18
C GLY A 34 -11.08 16.42 2.12
N ASP A 35 -9.76 16.41 2.37
CA ASP A 35 -8.72 16.89 1.45
C ASP A 35 -8.73 16.16 0.09
N GLU A 36 -7.96 16.66 -0.88
CA GLU A 36 -7.80 16.01 -2.19
C GLU A 36 -7.45 14.51 -2.06
N ASP A 37 -8.37 13.67 -2.56
CA ASP A 37 -8.30 12.21 -2.52
C ASP A 37 -6.96 11.67 -3.04
N VAL A 38 -6.35 10.78 -2.24
CA VAL A 38 -5.13 10.08 -2.64
C VAL A 38 -5.49 8.91 -3.55
N ASN A 39 -5.18 9.08 -4.83
CA ASN A 39 -5.47 8.11 -5.88
C ASN A 39 -4.19 7.48 -6.43
N PHE A 40 -4.06 6.16 -6.33
CA PHE A 40 -3.00 5.38 -6.96
C PHE A 40 -3.46 3.97 -7.30
N GLN A 41 -2.75 3.33 -8.21
CA GLN A 41 -2.91 1.90 -8.50
C GLN A 41 -1.80 1.13 -7.81
N SER A 42 -2.11 -0.07 -7.33
CA SER A 42 -1.13 -0.95 -6.73
C SER A 42 -1.11 -2.31 -7.40
N LYS A 43 0.09 -2.85 -7.54
CA LYS A 43 0.35 -4.23 -7.93
C LYS A 43 1.23 -4.88 -6.87
N ILE A 44 0.77 -6.01 -6.35
CA ILE A 44 1.50 -6.83 -5.40
C ILE A 44 1.80 -8.15 -6.08
N ILE A 45 3.07 -8.50 -6.17
CA ILE A 45 3.55 -9.73 -6.79
C ILE A 45 4.26 -10.56 -5.71
N PHE A 46 3.92 -11.85 -5.65
CA PHE A 46 4.51 -12.81 -4.74
C PHE A 46 5.29 -13.84 -5.55
N GLU A 47 6.60 -13.88 -5.37
CA GLU A 47 7.49 -14.82 -6.05
C GLU A 47 8.14 -15.75 -5.04
N LYS A 48 8.37 -17.00 -5.43
CA LYS A 48 9.06 -17.96 -4.57
C LYS A 48 10.53 -17.54 -4.43
N ALA A 49 11.02 -17.46 -3.20
CA ALA A 49 12.41 -17.15 -2.89
C ALA A 49 12.97 -18.18 -1.89
N GLY A 50 13.41 -19.33 -2.40
CA GLY A 50 13.86 -20.45 -1.57
C GLY A 50 12.77 -20.94 -0.62
N ASN A 51 13.02 -20.82 0.69
CA ASN A 51 12.07 -21.14 1.76
C ASN A 51 11.15 -19.95 2.13
N GLY A 52 11.31 -18.81 1.46
CA GLY A 52 10.51 -17.60 1.69
C GLY A 52 9.81 -17.12 0.41
N THR A 53 9.36 -15.87 0.48
CA THR A 53 8.63 -15.19 -0.60
C THR A 53 9.26 -13.83 -0.83
N ASN A 54 9.60 -13.53 -2.08
CA ASN A 54 9.87 -12.17 -2.50
C ASN A 54 8.54 -11.47 -2.75
N LEU A 55 8.31 -10.34 -2.08
CA LEU A 55 7.11 -9.53 -2.23
C LEU A 55 7.51 -8.21 -2.90
N VAL A 56 6.98 -7.98 -4.10
CA VAL A 56 7.14 -6.70 -4.81
C VAL A 56 5.83 -5.94 -4.71
N MET A 57 5.89 -4.72 -4.18
CA MET A 57 4.77 -3.77 -4.13
C MET A 57 5.12 -2.57 -5.00
N GLU A 58 4.40 -2.41 -6.11
CA GLU A 58 4.48 -1.24 -6.99
C GLU A 58 3.25 -0.37 -6.76
N GLN A 59 3.45 0.93 -6.55
CA GLN A 59 2.39 1.92 -6.41
C GLN A 59 2.55 3.00 -7.48
N GLN A 60 1.59 3.08 -8.39
CA GLN A 60 1.60 4.01 -9.51
C GLN A 60 0.65 5.19 -9.24
N PHE A 61 1.23 6.38 -9.13
CA PHE A 61 0.51 7.65 -9.01
C PHE A 61 0.20 8.22 -10.40
N THR A 62 -0.79 9.10 -10.47
CA THR A 62 -1.22 9.77 -11.71
C THR A 62 -0.17 10.73 -12.26
N SER A 63 0.64 11.33 -11.39
CA SER A 63 1.73 12.24 -11.75
C SER A 63 2.84 12.19 -10.71
N LYS A 64 4.00 12.75 -11.08
CA LYS A 64 5.11 12.95 -10.14
C LYS A 64 4.71 13.91 -9.01
N GLN A 65 3.99 14.98 -9.34
CA GLN A 65 3.53 15.99 -8.38
C GLN A 65 2.61 15.38 -7.33
N GLU A 66 1.73 14.45 -7.73
CA GLU A 66 0.86 13.76 -6.79
C GLU A 66 1.65 12.85 -5.84
N LEU A 67 2.66 12.13 -6.33
CA LEU A 67 3.55 11.36 -5.47
C LEU A 67 4.29 12.27 -4.48
N GLU A 68 4.82 13.41 -4.95
CA GLU A 68 5.54 14.38 -4.10
C GLU A 68 4.61 14.95 -3.03
N ARG A 69 3.42 15.44 -3.40
CA ARG A 69 2.40 15.97 -2.48
C ARG A 69 2.03 14.96 -1.40
N VAL A 70 1.71 13.73 -1.81
CA VAL A 70 1.29 12.65 -0.90
C VAL A 70 2.44 12.24 0.02
N ASN A 71 3.67 12.21 -0.49
CA ASN A 71 4.83 11.87 0.32
C ASN A 71 5.21 12.99 1.30
N GLU A 72 5.15 14.25 0.89
CA GLU A 72 5.42 15.39 1.78
C GLU A 72 4.38 15.48 2.90
N LYS A 73 3.11 15.28 2.57
CA LYS A 73 2.01 15.41 3.53
C LYS A 73 1.87 14.21 4.46
N TYR A 74 2.01 12.99 3.94
CA TYR A 74 1.69 11.76 4.67
C TYR A 74 2.86 10.80 4.84
N GLY A 75 4.04 11.12 4.29
CA GLY A 75 5.22 10.24 4.38
C GLY A 75 5.04 8.90 3.65
N ALA A 76 4.27 8.88 2.56
CA ALA A 76 3.83 7.63 1.92
C ALA A 76 4.95 6.65 1.53
N ILE A 77 6.13 7.14 1.11
CA ILE A 77 7.25 6.27 0.74
C ILE A 77 7.78 5.52 1.97
N GLU A 78 8.08 6.23 3.06
CA GLU A 78 8.57 5.62 4.30
C GLU A 78 7.48 4.79 4.98
N GLY A 79 6.23 5.27 4.96
CA GLY A 79 5.07 4.52 5.45
C GLY A 79 4.90 3.19 4.72
N GLY A 80 5.08 3.15 3.40
CA GLY A 80 5.05 1.91 2.61
C GLY A 80 6.13 0.91 3.04
N LYS A 81 7.38 1.38 3.24
CA LYS A 81 8.47 0.53 3.74
C LYS A 81 8.18 -0.02 5.13
N GLN A 82 7.68 0.82 6.04
CA GLN A 82 7.28 0.40 7.38
C GLN A 82 6.14 -0.63 7.35
N HIS A 83 5.17 -0.46 6.44
CA HIS A 83 4.07 -1.41 6.29
C HIS A 83 4.56 -2.82 5.93
N ILE A 84 5.46 -2.95 4.95
CA ILE A 84 6.07 -4.24 4.59
C ILE A 84 6.94 -4.79 5.72
N GLY A 85 7.70 -3.94 6.42
CA GLY A 85 8.48 -4.34 7.59
C GLY A 85 7.61 -4.88 8.73
N ASN A 86 6.45 -4.26 8.98
CA ASN A 86 5.48 -4.72 9.98
C ASN A 86 4.82 -6.04 9.57
N LEU A 87 4.53 -6.24 8.28
CA LEU A 87 4.06 -7.53 7.76
C LEU A 87 5.10 -8.64 8.03
N ALA A 88 6.38 -8.39 7.76
CA ALA A 88 7.45 -9.35 8.05
C ALA A 88 7.49 -9.74 9.54
N LYS A 89 7.46 -8.75 10.45
CA LYS A 89 7.41 -8.99 11.91
C LYS A 89 6.15 -9.72 12.35
N TYR A 90 5.00 -9.45 11.71
CA TYR A 90 3.75 -10.12 12.02
C TYR A 90 3.79 -11.60 11.62
N LEU A 91 4.36 -11.92 10.46
CA LEU A 91 4.51 -13.29 9.98
C LEU A 91 5.42 -14.13 10.88
N GLU A 92 6.40 -13.54 11.56
CA GLU A 92 7.22 -14.24 12.56
C GLU A 92 6.40 -14.76 13.75
N LYS A 93 5.25 -14.13 14.05
CA LYS A 93 4.37 -14.52 15.18
C LYS A 93 3.35 -15.60 14.83
N ILE A 94 3.17 -15.90 13.53
CA ILE A 94 2.14 -16.84 13.04
C ILE A 94 2.77 -18.13 12.50
N LYS A 95 4.09 -18.25 12.60
CA LYS A 95 4.78 -19.51 12.28
C LYS A 95 4.43 -20.62 13.24
#